data_AF-A0A9D8EJ49-F1
#
_entry.id   AF-A0A9D8EJ49-F1
#
_cell.length_a   1.000
_cell.length_b   1.000
_cell.length_c   1.000
_cell.angle_alpha   90.00
_cell.angle_beta   90.00
_cell.angle_gamma   90.00
#
_symmetry.space_group_name_H-M   'P 1'
#
loop_
_entity.id
_entity.type
_entity.pdbx_description
1 polymer ?
#
loop_
_entity_poly.entity_id
_entity_poly.type
_entity_poly.pdbx_seq_one_letter_code
_entity_poly.pdbx_strand_id
1 'polypeptide(L)'
;CPVPKVLKAKSGGFLLTDKKRIEKIISRIAPKIKKPLTIKIRLGWDAGSTNAPEIVEIAQSCGAAAVTIHGRTVKQGFGGEADYEIIKNIKKTASIPIIVSGDIDTPLKAKQVLEYTGCDAVMIGRAARGKPWVFFNIACSLNNATGFAPGDLKQTSFNCTGSKINYSSIDDAGKMGQLIDNNDILSMFNFEPSREFKKKFALLYLKFLSEFETEQGAAMQFRKYLAWIFKGVPNISRVKKEFFMVKDYDDVKNLMEKI
;
A
#
# COMPACT_ATOMS: atom_id res chain seq x y z
N CYS A 1 -0.98 -10.05 11.62
CA CYS A 1 0.40 -9.51 11.73
C CYS A 1 1.32 -10.55 12.36
N PRO A 2 2.44 -10.93 11.71
CA PRO A 2 3.38 -11.95 12.22
C PRO A 2 4.50 -11.40 13.12
N VAL A 3 4.50 -10.11 13.46
CA VAL A 3 5.57 -9.49 14.24
C VAL A 3 5.66 -10.12 15.64
N PRO A 4 6.84 -10.57 16.11
CA PRO A 4 6.97 -11.29 17.39
C PRO A 4 6.35 -10.57 18.59
N LYS A 5 6.55 -9.25 18.72
CA LYS A 5 5.96 -8.44 19.79
C LYS A 5 4.42 -8.49 19.78
N VAL A 6 3.81 -8.47 18.60
CA VAL A 6 2.35 -8.54 18.43
C VAL A 6 1.83 -9.95 18.73
N LEU A 7 2.56 -10.98 18.31
CA LEU A 7 2.22 -12.38 18.59
C LEU A 7 2.30 -12.69 20.09
N LYS A 8 3.35 -12.19 20.78
CA LYS A 8 3.49 -12.33 22.24
C LYS A 8 2.32 -11.71 23.00
N ALA A 9 1.75 -10.63 22.48
CA ALA A 9 0.54 -10.00 23.02
C ALA A 9 -0.77 -10.73 22.60
N LYS A 10 -0.68 -11.97 22.09
CA LYS A 10 -1.81 -12.78 21.61
C LYS A 10 -2.75 -12.00 20.67
N SER A 11 -2.14 -11.22 19.78
CA SER A 11 -2.82 -10.29 18.87
C SER A 11 -2.37 -10.53 17.43
N GLY A 12 -2.98 -9.80 16.48
CA GLY A 12 -2.61 -9.88 15.07
C GLY A 12 -2.79 -11.30 14.52
N GLY A 13 -1.70 -11.90 14.03
CA GLY A 13 -1.76 -13.25 13.43
C GLY A 13 -2.11 -14.35 14.42
N PHE A 14 -1.83 -14.15 15.72
CA PHE A 14 -2.16 -15.12 16.77
C PHE A 14 -3.67 -15.37 16.86
N LEU A 15 -4.52 -14.40 16.49
CA LEU A 15 -5.97 -14.59 16.52
C LEU A 15 -6.44 -15.73 15.60
N LEU A 16 -5.67 -16.10 14.57
CA LEU A 16 -6.00 -17.23 13.69
C LEU A 16 -5.94 -18.58 14.42
N THR A 17 -5.36 -18.68 15.62
CA THR A 17 -5.43 -19.92 16.43
C THR A 17 -6.72 -20.03 17.25
N ASP A 18 -7.59 -19.01 17.23
CA ASP A 18 -8.80 -18.95 18.04
C ASP A 18 -9.94 -18.26 17.27
N LYS A 19 -10.65 -19.06 16.45
CA LYS A 19 -11.75 -18.57 15.61
C LYS A 19 -12.89 -17.96 16.44
N LYS A 20 -13.19 -18.53 17.61
CA LYS A 20 -14.23 -18.04 18.54
C LYS A 20 -13.90 -16.64 19.05
N ARG A 21 -12.63 -16.35 19.30
CA ARG A 21 -12.19 -15.00 19.69
C ARG A 21 -12.36 -14.01 18.54
N ILE A 22 -12.08 -14.40 17.29
CA ILE A 22 -12.32 -13.56 16.11
C ILE A 22 -13.80 -13.23 15.99
N GLU A 23 -14.67 -14.25 16.03
CA GLU A 23 -16.12 -14.10 16.00
C GLU A 23 -16.63 -13.13 17.07
N LYS A 24 -16.19 -13.32 18.33
CA LYS A 24 -16.54 -12.45 19.46
C LYS A 24 -16.09 -11.00 19.24
N ILE A 25 -14.95 -10.76 18.61
CA ILE A 25 -14.46 -9.41 18.31
C ILE A 25 -15.35 -8.74 17.25
N ILE A 26 -15.59 -9.43 16.13
CA ILE A 26 -16.33 -8.85 14.99
C ILE A 26 -17.79 -8.59 15.39
N SER A 27 -18.47 -9.60 15.97
CA SER A 27 -19.87 -9.50 16.42
C SER A 27 -20.10 -8.38 17.45
N ARG A 28 -19.09 -8.00 18.24
CA ARG A 28 -19.20 -6.90 19.20
C ARG A 28 -18.98 -5.52 18.60
N ILE A 29 -18.21 -5.42 17.52
CA ILE A 29 -17.81 -4.14 16.92
C ILE A 29 -18.73 -3.77 15.77
N ALA A 30 -18.95 -4.69 14.83
CA ALA A 30 -19.69 -4.44 13.59
C ALA A 30 -21.05 -3.75 13.82
N PRO A 31 -21.94 -4.22 14.72
CA PRO A 31 -23.24 -3.57 14.93
C PRO A 31 -23.17 -2.23 15.69
N LYS A 32 -22.04 -1.90 16.31
CA LYS A 32 -21.88 -0.70 17.16
C LYS A 32 -21.30 0.50 16.42
N ILE A 33 -20.75 0.30 15.23
CA ILE A 33 -20.12 1.35 14.45
C ILE A 33 -20.98 1.72 13.25
N LYS A 34 -21.04 3.02 12.93
CA LYS A 34 -21.76 3.51 11.74
C LYS A 34 -20.96 3.36 10.45
N LYS A 35 -19.63 3.27 10.56
CA LYS A 35 -18.72 3.11 9.41
C LYS A 35 -18.48 1.63 9.12
N PRO A 36 -18.24 1.23 7.86
CA PRO A 36 -17.98 -0.17 7.52
C PRO A 36 -16.79 -0.77 8.31
N LEU A 37 -17.00 -1.91 8.97
CA LEU A 37 -15.91 -2.67 9.58
C LEU A 37 -15.25 -3.55 8.52
N THR A 38 -13.95 -3.41 8.30
CA THR A 38 -13.19 -4.34 7.46
C THR A 38 -12.18 -5.11 8.31
N ILE A 39 -11.80 -6.31 7.87
CA ILE A 39 -10.75 -7.10 8.54
C ILE A 39 -9.61 -7.44 7.56
N LYS A 40 -8.41 -7.64 8.10
CA LYS A 40 -7.25 -8.09 7.33
C LYS A 40 -6.61 -9.31 7.97
N ILE A 41 -6.57 -10.41 7.23
CA ILE A 41 -6.09 -11.70 7.70
C ILE A 41 -4.94 -12.24 6.85
N ARG A 42 -4.44 -13.40 7.27
CA ARG A 42 -3.49 -14.28 6.59
C ARG A 42 -4.16 -15.63 6.34
N LEU A 43 -3.55 -16.49 5.54
CA LEU A 43 -4.13 -17.81 5.18
C LEU A 43 -4.39 -18.72 6.40
N GLY A 44 -3.64 -18.53 7.47
CA GLY A 44 -3.66 -19.36 8.67
C GLY A 44 -2.45 -19.12 9.55
N TRP A 45 -2.29 -19.90 10.61
CA TRP A 45 -1.11 -19.82 11.48
C TRP A 45 0.14 -20.34 10.78
N ASP A 46 0.06 -21.51 10.18
CA ASP A 46 1.08 -22.17 9.38
C ASP A 46 0.45 -23.09 8.32
N ALA A 47 1.26 -23.83 7.56
CA ALA A 47 0.79 -24.61 6.42
C ALA A 47 -0.19 -25.74 6.81
N GLY A 48 -0.03 -26.32 8.01
CA GLY A 48 -0.95 -27.34 8.54
C GLY A 48 -2.20 -26.76 9.20
N SER A 49 -2.29 -25.44 9.33
CA SER A 49 -3.38 -24.74 10.00
C SER A 49 -3.83 -23.53 9.15
N THR A 50 -4.21 -23.81 7.91
CA THR A 50 -4.91 -22.85 7.04
C THR A 50 -6.39 -22.85 7.39
N ASN A 51 -6.93 -21.68 7.72
CA ASN A 51 -8.32 -21.53 8.17
C ASN A 51 -8.96 -20.22 7.71
N ALA A 52 -8.35 -19.57 6.71
CA ALA A 52 -8.90 -18.35 6.12
C ALA A 52 -10.34 -18.52 5.59
N PRO A 53 -10.74 -19.64 4.94
CA PRO A 53 -12.12 -19.83 4.52
C PRO A 53 -13.13 -19.68 5.66
N GLU A 54 -12.92 -20.37 6.79
CA GLU A 54 -13.84 -20.31 7.92
C GLU A 54 -13.81 -18.93 8.61
N ILE A 55 -12.66 -18.26 8.62
CA ILE A 55 -12.59 -16.88 9.14
C ILE A 55 -13.36 -15.90 8.25
N VAL A 56 -13.38 -16.10 6.93
CA VAL A 56 -14.18 -15.26 6.02
C VAL A 56 -15.67 -15.52 6.23
N GLU A 57 -16.09 -16.78 6.38
CA GLU A 57 -17.47 -17.14 6.72
C GLU A 57 -17.94 -16.49 8.03
N ILE A 58 -17.09 -16.53 9.07
CA ILE A 58 -17.35 -15.84 10.34
C ILE A 58 -17.47 -14.33 10.10
N ALA A 59 -16.55 -13.74 9.34
CA ALA A 59 -16.50 -12.30 9.11
C ALA A 59 -17.76 -11.78 8.42
N GLN A 60 -18.19 -12.43 7.34
CA GLN A 60 -19.43 -12.06 6.64
C GLN A 60 -20.66 -12.24 7.53
N SER A 61 -20.73 -13.35 8.29
CA SER A 61 -21.87 -13.63 9.18
C SER A 61 -21.96 -12.65 10.35
N CYS A 62 -20.81 -12.13 10.81
CA CYS A 62 -20.73 -11.15 11.89
C CYS A 62 -20.85 -9.68 11.41
N GLY A 63 -21.06 -9.44 10.11
CA GLY A 63 -21.26 -8.09 9.56
C GLY A 63 -20.00 -7.32 9.20
N ALA A 64 -18.87 -8.00 8.92
CA ALA A 64 -17.74 -7.35 8.27
C ALA A 64 -18.12 -6.95 6.83
N ALA A 65 -17.76 -5.74 6.43
CA ALA A 65 -18.06 -5.19 5.11
C ALA A 65 -17.06 -5.60 4.03
N ALA A 66 -15.84 -6.02 4.39
CA ALA A 66 -14.85 -6.56 3.45
C ALA A 66 -13.74 -7.30 4.20
N VAL A 67 -13.07 -8.23 3.51
CA VAL A 67 -11.92 -8.97 4.02
C VAL A 67 -10.72 -8.79 3.10
N THR A 68 -9.60 -8.33 3.64
CA THR A 68 -8.31 -8.39 2.96
C THR A 68 -7.55 -9.64 3.37
N ILE A 69 -7.11 -10.46 2.40
CA ILE A 69 -6.37 -11.70 2.66
C ILE A 69 -4.95 -11.56 2.12
N HIS A 70 -3.96 -11.70 3.01
CA HIS A 70 -2.57 -11.84 2.58
C HIS A 70 -2.25 -13.31 2.30
N GLY A 71 -1.76 -13.64 1.10
CA GLY A 71 -1.48 -15.00 0.61
C GLY A 71 -0.34 -15.75 1.31
N ARG A 72 -0.04 -15.43 2.57
CA ARG A 72 0.92 -16.20 3.37
C ARG A 72 0.32 -16.49 4.73
N THR A 73 0.71 -17.61 5.32
CA THR A 73 0.49 -17.96 6.72
C THR A 73 1.26 -17.04 7.66
N VAL A 74 0.96 -17.06 8.96
CA VAL A 74 1.66 -16.24 9.96
C VAL A 74 3.13 -16.64 10.06
N LYS A 75 3.43 -17.94 10.17
CA LYS A 75 4.82 -18.46 10.29
C LYS A 75 5.69 -18.16 9.08
N GLN A 76 5.13 -18.12 7.86
CA GLN A 76 5.90 -17.72 6.67
C GLN A 76 6.43 -16.29 6.76
N GLY A 77 5.79 -15.40 7.55
CA GLY A 77 6.21 -14.01 7.65
C GLY A 77 6.25 -13.31 6.29
N PHE A 78 7.45 -13.01 5.79
CA PHE A 78 7.68 -12.45 4.46
C PHE A 78 8.50 -13.36 3.53
N GLY A 79 8.80 -14.59 3.96
CA GLY A 79 9.47 -15.62 3.16
C GLY A 79 8.49 -16.41 2.30
N GLY A 80 9.04 -17.18 1.34
CA GLY A 80 8.26 -17.87 0.32
C GLY A 80 7.45 -16.91 -0.56
N GLU A 81 6.51 -17.45 -1.32
CA GLU A 81 5.63 -16.69 -2.21
C GLU A 81 4.21 -16.60 -1.63
N ALA A 82 3.47 -15.57 -2.03
CA ALA A 82 2.05 -15.48 -1.75
C ALA A 82 1.27 -16.52 -2.56
N ASP A 83 0.55 -17.40 -1.88
CA ASP A 83 -0.38 -18.37 -2.45
C ASP A 83 -1.76 -17.71 -2.64
N TYR A 84 -2.15 -17.60 -3.91
CA TYR A 84 -3.41 -17.01 -4.33
C TYR A 84 -4.52 -18.06 -4.54
N GLU A 85 -4.21 -19.36 -4.57
CA GLU A 85 -5.18 -20.42 -4.87
C GLU A 85 -6.25 -20.52 -3.79
N ILE A 86 -5.84 -20.48 -2.52
CA ILE A 86 -6.77 -20.45 -1.40
C ILE A 86 -7.69 -19.21 -1.49
N ILE A 87 -7.15 -18.06 -1.86
CA ILE A 87 -7.90 -16.80 -1.94
C ILE A 87 -8.93 -16.85 -3.08
N LYS A 88 -8.55 -17.42 -4.23
CA LYS A 88 -9.46 -17.69 -5.36
C LYS A 88 -10.65 -18.56 -4.92
N ASN A 89 -10.39 -19.62 -4.16
CA ASN A 89 -11.45 -20.51 -3.70
C ASN A 89 -12.36 -19.83 -2.67
N ILE A 90 -11.81 -18.98 -1.78
CA ILE A 90 -12.60 -18.14 -0.87
C ILE A 90 -13.50 -17.17 -1.65
N LYS A 91 -12.98 -16.53 -2.70
CA LYS A 91 -13.75 -15.55 -3.47
C LYS A 91 -14.99 -16.16 -4.15
N LYS A 92 -14.97 -17.45 -4.50
CA LYS A 92 -16.13 -18.16 -5.08
C LYS A 92 -17.33 -18.24 -4.14
N THR A 93 -17.11 -18.25 -2.82
CA THR A 93 -18.17 -18.43 -1.81
C THR A 93 -18.44 -17.16 -1.00
N ALA A 94 -17.51 -16.19 -1.00
CA ALA A 94 -17.65 -14.94 -0.26
C ALA A 94 -18.75 -14.04 -0.84
N SER A 95 -19.68 -13.61 0.02
CA SER A 95 -20.72 -12.64 -0.33
C SER A 95 -20.30 -11.17 -0.12
N ILE A 96 -19.17 -10.95 0.56
CA ILE A 96 -18.58 -9.63 0.81
C ILE A 96 -17.31 -9.44 -0.04
N PRO A 97 -16.92 -8.19 -0.34
CA PRO A 97 -15.69 -7.90 -1.07
C PRO A 97 -14.43 -8.54 -0.44
N ILE A 98 -13.63 -9.18 -1.29
CA ILE A 98 -12.34 -9.78 -0.96
C ILE A 98 -11.23 -8.98 -1.64
N ILE A 99 -10.27 -8.51 -0.83
CA ILE A 99 -9.08 -7.80 -1.29
C ILE A 99 -7.87 -8.72 -1.17
N VAL A 100 -7.22 -9.03 -2.28
CA VAL A 100 -6.02 -9.90 -2.30
C VAL A 100 -4.75 -9.10 -2.02
N SER A 101 -3.82 -9.68 -1.27
CA SER A 101 -2.59 -9.01 -0.84
C SER A 101 -1.39 -9.96 -0.77
N GLY A 102 -0.20 -9.40 -0.97
CA GLY A 102 1.08 -10.12 -0.94
C GLY A 102 1.66 -10.21 -2.33
N ASP A 103 2.95 -9.88 -2.48
CA ASP A 103 3.74 -10.03 -3.72
C ASP A 103 3.12 -9.45 -5.00
N ILE A 104 2.37 -8.36 -4.86
CA ILE A 104 1.87 -7.54 -5.96
C ILE A 104 2.69 -6.25 -5.94
N ASP A 105 3.59 -6.12 -6.91
CA ASP A 105 4.57 -5.03 -6.99
C ASP A 105 4.65 -4.34 -8.34
N THR A 106 3.89 -4.84 -9.33
CA THR A 106 3.82 -4.30 -10.69
C THR A 106 2.37 -4.28 -11.18
N PRO A 107 2.04 -3.42 -12.16
CA PRO A 107 0.72 -3.41 -12.78
C PRO A 107 0.34 -4.75 -13.42
N LEU A 108 1.27 -5.38 -14.15
CA LEU A 108 1.05 -6.70 -14.75
C LEU A 108 0.71 -7.75 -13.69
N LYS A 109 1.47 -7.79 -12.59
CA LYS A 109 1.18 -8.74 -11.50
C LYS A 109 -0.17 -8.46 -10.84
N ALA A 110 -0.55 -7.20 -10.65
CA ALA A 110 -1.85 -6.83 -10.11
C ALA A 110 -2.99 -7.33 -11.00
N LYS A 111 -2.89 -7.11 -12.31
CA LYS A 111 -3.86 -7.60 -13.31
C LYS A 111 -3.97 -9.13 -13.28
N GLN A 112 -2.83 -9.84 -13.39
CA GLN A 112 -2.80 -11.31 -13.35
C GLN A 112 -3.42 -11.88 -12.07
N VAL A 113 -3.13 -11.27 -10.92
CA VAL A 113 -3.67 -11.75 -9.63
C VAL A 113 -5.18 -11.50 -9.54
N LEU A 114 -5.68 -10.35 -10.02
CA LEU A 114 -7.11 -10.08 -10.07
C LEU A 114 -7.84 -11.06 -11.02
N GLU A 115 -7.32 -11.26 -12.23
CA GLU A 115 -7.88 -12.20 -13.21
C GLU A 115 -7.86 -13.64 -12.67
N TYR A 116 -6.77 -14.06 -12.03
CA TYR A 116 -6.64 -15.41 -11.49
C TYR A 116 -7.59 -15.69 -10.33
N THR A 117 -7.72 -14.73 -9.41
CA THR A 117 -8.46 -14.90 -8.15
C THR A 117 -9.93 -14.49 -8.25
N GLY A 118 -10.29 -13.63 -9.19
CA GLY A 118 -11.60 -12.97 -9.24
C GLY A 118 -11.86 -12.01 -8.09
N CYS A 119 -10.84 -11.62 -7.31
CA CYS A 119 -10.99 -10.70 -6.17
C CYS A 119 -11.39 -9.29 -6.61
N ASP A 120 -12.02 -8.54 -5.71
CA ASP A 120 -12.62 -7.24 -6.02
C ASP A 120 -11.59 -6.10 -6.03
N ALA A 121 -10.46 -6.28 -5.33
CA ALA A 121 -9.36 -5.32 -5.31
C ALA A 121 -8.03 -5.98 -4.91
N VAL A 122 -6.93 -5.24 -5.12
CA VAL A 122 -5.59 -5.58 -4.60
C VAL A 122 -5.16 -4.63 -3.50
N MET A 123 -4.42 -5.13 -2.50
CA MET A 123 -3.78 -4.31 -1.47
C MET A 123 -2.25 -4.39 -1.58
N ILE A 124 -1.65 -3.24 -1.88
CA ILE A 124 -0.21 -3.06 -2.06
C ILE A 124 0.43 -2.59 -0.75
N GLY A 125 1.57 -3.20 -0.41
CA GLY A 125 2.34 -2.86 0.80
C GLY A 125 3.76 -2.45 0.49
N ARG A 126 4.68 -3.42 0.47
CA ARG A 126 6.12 -3.17 0.32
C ARG A 126 6.48 -2.39 -0.94
N ALA A 127 5.81 -2.64 -2.05
CA ALA A 127 6.09 -2.00 -3.33
C ALA A 127 5.84 -0.48 -3.33
N ALA A 128 4.92 0.01 -2.50
CA ALA A 128 4.64 1.44 -2.38
C ALA A 128 5.69 2.21 -1.56
N ARG A 129 6.58 1.51 -0.83
CA ARG A 129 7.59 2.15 0.03
C ARG A 129 8.61 2.90 -0.82
N GLY A 130 8.57 4.23 -0.77
CA GLY A 130 9.40 5.11 -1.58
C GLY A 130 9.02 5.15 -3.06
N LYS A 131 7.92 4.48 -3.46
CA LYS A 131 7.41 4.46 -4.83
C LYS A 131 5.87 4.54 -4.84
N PRO A 132 5.25 5.59 -4.28
CA PRO A 132 3.79 5.69 -4.23
C PRO A 132 3.14 5.73 -5.62
N TRP A 133 3.87 6.12 -6.67
CA TRP A 133 3.40 6.06 -8.06
C TRP A 133 3.05 4.64 -8.54
N VAL A 134 3.43 3.58 -7.80
CA VAL A 134 2.93 2.22 -8.09
C VAL A 134 1.40 2.14 -8.12
N PHE A 135 0.71 2.92 -7.29
CA PHE A 135 -0.76 2.97 -7.29
C PHE A 135 -1.30 3.56 -8.60
N PHE A 136 -0.67 4.61 -9.12
CA PHE A 136 -1.02 5.18 -10.42
C PHE A 136 -0.81 4.18 -11.53
N ASN A 137 0.37 3.55 -11.60
CA ASN A 137 0.69 2.59 -12.66
C ASN A 137 -0.30 1.40 -12.65
N ILE A 138 -0.65 0.89 -11.46
CA ILE A 138 -1.66 -0.16 -11.31
C ILE A 138 -3.04 0.34 -11.75
N ALA A 139 -3.47 1.51 -11.28
CA ALA A 139 -4.78 2.07 -11.64
C ALA A 139 -4.90 2.27 -13.16
N CYS A 140 -3.91 2.88 -13.81
CA CYS A 140 -3.87 3.04 -15.27
C CYS A 140 -3.96 1.70 -16.01
N SER A 141 -3.22 0.68 -15.55
CA SER A 141 -3.28 -0.67 -16.11
C SER A 141 -4.66 -1.33 -15.99
N LEU A 142 -5.40 -1.04 -14.92
CA LEU A 142 -6.71 -1.64 -14.65
C LEU A 142 -7.84 -0.85 -15.30
N ASN A 143 -7.73 0.48 -15.41
CA ASN A 143 -8.75 1.36 -15.99
C ASN A 143 -8.95 1.12 -17.49
N ASN A 144 -7.90 0.71 -18.20
CA ASN A 144 -8.02 0.21 -19.58
C ASN A 144 -8.81 -1.11 -19.68
N ALA A 145 -9.26 -1.67 -18.56
CA ALA A 145 -10.16 -2.83 -18.47
C ALA A 145 -11.49 -2.57 -17.71
N THR A 146 -11.67 -1.43 -17.01
CA THR A 146 -12.83 -1.24 -16.10
C THR A 146 -13.49 0.15 -16.05
N GLY A 147 -13.09 1.13 -16.88
CA GLY A 147 -13.90 2.33 -17.11
C GLY A 147 -13.87 3.44 -16.03
N PHE A 148 -12.80 3.55 -15.24
CA PHE A 148 -12.56 4.75 -14.43
C PHE A 148 -12.11 5.89 -15.35
N ALA A 149 -12.89 6.97 -15.40
CA ALA A 149 -12.61 8.10 -16.26
C ALA A 149 -11.43 8.92 -15.72
N PRO A 150 -10.46 9.28 -16.56
CA PRO A 150 -9.34 10.13 -16.15
C PRO A 150 -9.73 11.52 -15.60
N GLY A 151 -10.97 11.95 -15.81
CA GLY A 151 -11.52 13.20 -15.26
C GLY A 151 -11.59 13.23 -13.72
N ASP A 152 -11.61 12.08 -13.03
CA ASP A 152 -11.70 12.03 -11.56
C ASP A 152 -10.40 12.47 -10.87
N LEU A 153 -9.27 12.50 -11.60
CA LEU A 153 -8.00 13.01 -11.09
C LEU A 153 -7.86 14.52 -11.26
N LYS A 154 -8.70 15.17 -12.08
CA LYS A 154 -8.63 16.62 -12.34
C LYS A 154 -9.13 17.49 -11.17
N GLN A 155 -9.66 16.89 -10.09
CA GLN A 155 -10.23 17.63 -8.96
C GLN A 155 -9.91 17.06 -7.56
N THR A 156 -8.77 16.40 -7.36
CA THR A 156 -8.35 16.07 -5.99
C THR A 156 -7.56 17.22 -5.36
N SER A 157 -8.27 18.30 -5.01
CA SER A 157 -7.80 19.18 -3.94
C SER A 157 -7.89 18.40 -2.62
N PHE A 158 -6.83 17.67 -2.27
CA PHE A 158 -6.71 17.08 -0.93
C PHE A 158 -6.45 18.21 0.07
N ASN A 159 -7.52 18.68 0.74
CA ASN A 159 -7.40 19.46 1.98
C ASN A 159 -7.04 18.51 3.13
N CYS A 160 -5.85 17.93 3.08
CA CYS A 160 -5.23 17.35 4.26
C CYS A 160 -4.38 18.46 4.87
N THR A 161 -4.87 18.97 6.01
CA THR A 161 -4.33 20.07 6.82
C THR A 161 -4.54 21.46 6.21
N GLY A 162 -4.74 22.48 7.04
CA GLY A 162 -5.09 23.86 6.64
C GLY A 162 -4.05 24.59 5.78
N SER A 163 -3.08 23.87 5.23
CA SER A 163 -2.08 24.31 4.30
C SER A 163 -2.60 24.11 2.87
N LYS A 164 -2.91 25.19 2.13
CA LYS A 164 -3.13 25.10 0.68
C LYS A 164 -1.80 24.78 -0.01
N ILE A 165 -1.42 23.51 -0.09
CA ILE A 165 -0.29 23.08 -0.90
C ILE A 165 -0.78 23.02 -2.35
N ASN A 166 -0.27 23.91 -3.19
CA ASN A 166 -0.57 23.88 -4.63
C ASN A 166 0.28 22.80 -5.32
N TYR A 167 -0.33 21.66 -5.64
CA TYR A 167 0.34 20.53 -6.30
C TYR A 167 0.62 20.76 -7.80
N SER A 168 0.08 21.83 -8.41
CA SER A 168 0.25 22.12 -9.84
C SER A 168 1.67 22.49 -10.25
N SER A 169 2.56 22.79 -9.30
CA SER A 169 3.97 23.14 -9.55
C SER A 169 4.92 21.92 -9.57
N ILE A 170 4.39 20.71 -9.39
CA ILE A 170 5.13 19.46 -9.55
C ILE A 170 4.96 19.01 -11.00
N ASP A 171 5.85 19.48 -11.86
CA ASP A 171 5.99 19.15 -13.30
C ASP A 171 5.49 17.76 -13.74
N ASP A 172 5.86 16.67 -13.06
CA ASP A 172 5.45 15.32 -13.49
C ASP A 172 4.02 14.93 -13.05
N ALA A 173 3.35 15.67 -12.16
CA ALA A 173 1.90 15.51 -11.94
C ALA A 173 1.12 15.98 -13.18
N GLY A 174 1.61 17.03 -13.84
CA GLY A 174 1.16 17.45 -15.17
C GLY A 174 1.43 16.38 -16.22
N LYS A 175 2.58 15.69 -16.16
CA LYS A 175 2.85 14.55 -17.05
C LYS A 175 1.92 13.37 -16.77
N MET A 176 1.65 13.02 -15.51
CA MET A 176 0.66 11.98 -15.18
C MET A 176 -0.72 12.32 -15.76
N GLY A 177 -1.13 13.60 -15.68
CA GLY A 177 -2.34 14.11 -16.33
C GLY A 177 -2.30 14.07 -17.86
N GLN A 178 -1.16 14.40 -18.49
CA GLN A 178 -0.97 14.33 -19.93
C GLN A 178 -0.92 12.90 -20.47
N LEU A 179 -0.27 11.98 -19.75
CA LEU A 179 -0.23 10.55 -20.10
C LEU A 179 -1.64 9.97 -20.14
N ILE A 180 -2.42 10.34 -19.13
CA ILE A 180 -3.85 10.10 -19.04
C ILE A 180 -4.61 10.68 -20.24
N ASP A 181 -4.41 11.97 -20.55
CA ASP A 181 -5.16 12.68 -21.59
C ASP A 181 -4.77 12.21 -23.00
N ASN A 182 -3.53 11.75 -23.20
CA ASN A 182 -2.98 11.33 -24.50
C ASN A 182 -3.12 9.82 -24.78
N ASN A 183 -3.65 9.04 -23.83
CA ASN A 183 -3.81 7.58 -23.95
C ASN A 183 -2.51 6.85 -24.35
N ASP A 184 -1.35 7.32 -23.88
CA ASP A 184 -0.05 6.67 -24.12
C ASP A 184 0.13 5.51 -23.14
N ILE A 185 -0.50 4.39 -23.50
CA ILE A 185 -0.68 3.22 -22.66
C ILE A 185 0.67 2.68 -22.15
N LEU A 186 1.70 2.61 -23.00
CA LEU A 186 2.99 1.99 -22.68
C LEU A 186 3.78 2.77 -21.62
N SER A 187 3.74 4.10 -21.67
CA SER A 187 4.40 4.95 -20.68
C SER A 187 3.63 5.05 -19.37
N MET A 188 2.30 4.89 -19.39
CA MET A 188 1.46 4.77 -18.18
C MET A 188 1.73 3.49 -17.38
N PHE A 189 1.97 2.37 -18.07
CA PHE A 189 2.29 1.09 -17.42
C PHE A 189 3.57 1.14 -16.58
N ASN A 190 4.54 1.94 -17.00
CA ASN A 190 5.88 1.97 -16.40
C ASN A 190 6.31 3.38 -15.99
N PHE A 191 5.35 4.24 -15.60
CA PHE A 191 5.69 5.58 -15.15
C PHE A 191 6.66 5.50 -13.97
N GLU A 192 7.85 6.04 -14.18
CA GLU A 192 8.88 6.24 -13.17
C GLU A 192 9.20 7.74 -13.19
N PRO A 193 9.00 8.47 -12.08
CA PRO A 193 9.20 9.90 -12.07
C PRO A 193 10.65 10.29 -12.31
N SER A 194 10.82 11.50 -12.85
CA SER A 194 12.13 12.08 -13.06
C SER A 194 12.91 12.25 -11.74
N ARG A 195 14.22 12.44 -11.86
CA ARG A 195 15.08 12.79 -10.72
C ARG A 195 14.56 14.05 -10.00
N GLU A 196 14.15 15.06 -10.76
CA GLU A 196 13.64 16.32 -10.21
C GLU A 196 12.32 16.14 -9.47
N PHE A 197 11.39 15.34 -10.02
CA PHE A 197 10.19 14.99 -9.28
C PHE A 197 10.52 14.28 -7.97
N LYS A 198 11.44 13.32 -7.97
CA LYS A 198 11.83 12.60 -6.75
C LYS A 198 12.42 13.53 -5.70
N LYS A 199 13.19 14.55 -6.09
CA LYS A 199 13.67 15.61 -5.18
C LYS A 199 12.52 16.41 -4.58
N LYS A 200 11.63 16.93 -5.43
CA LYS A 200 10.44 17.68 -4.99
C LYS A 200 9.55 16.85 -4.06
N PHE A 201 9.30 15.60 -4.43
CA PHE A 201 8.55 14.63 -3.64
C PHE A 201 9.21 14.37 -2.28
N ALA A 202 10.54 14.24 -2.22
CA ALA A 202 11.23 14.03 -0.96
C ALA A 202 11.09 15.22 0.00
N LEU A 203 11.23 16.45 -0.51
CA LEU A 203 11.04 17.67 0.28
C LEU A 203 9.60 17.83 0.75
N LEU A 204 8.64 17.55 -0.13
CA LEU A 204 7.22 17.58 0.21
C LEU A 204 6.86 16.52 1.26
N TYR A 205 7.37 15.29 1.13
CA TYR A 205 7.15 14.23 2.10
C TYR A 205 7.66 14.65 3.47
N LEU A 206 8.90 15.16 3.55
CA LEU A 206 9.46 15.59 4.82
C LEU A 206 8.66 16.73 5.44
N LYS A 207 8.24 17.71 4.64
CA LYS A 207 7.37 18.80 5.09
C LYS A 207 6.07 18.26 5.69
N PHE A 208 5.40 17.34 4.99
CA PHE A 208 4.19 16.69 5.49
C PHE A 208 4.44 15.89 6.78
N LEU A 209 5.53 15.13 6.85
CA LEU A 209 5.87 14.37 8.05
C LEU A 209 6.14 15.27 9.27
N SER A 210 6.68 16.46 9.03
CA SER A 210 6.93 17.48 10.06
C SER A 210 5.65 18.13 10.60
N GLU A 211 4.49 17.87 9.99
CA GLU A 211 3.19 18.30 10.54
C GLU A 211 2.72 17.39 11.71
N PHE A 212 3.29 16.17 11.83
CA PHE A 212 2.89 15.17 12.82
C PHE A 212 3.97 14.83 13.84
N GLU A 213 5.19 15.34 13.65
CA GLU A 213 6.38 15.01 14.41
C GLU A 213 7.28 16.24 14.49
N THR A 214 8.17 16.29 15.49
CA THR A 214 9.23 17.31 15.50
C THR A 214 10.05 17.25 14.21
N GLU A 215 10.55 18.39 13.73
CA GLU A 215 11.34 18.44 12.49
C GLU A 215 12.51 17.43 12.50
N GLN A 216 13.22 17.34 13.62
CA GLN A 216 14.31 16.38 13.82
C GLN A 216 13.80 14.93 13.80
N GLY A 217 12.68 14.64 14.47
CA GLY A 217 12.06 13.32 14.46
C GLY A 217 11.59 12.92 13.07
N ALA A 218 10.98 13.84 12.32
CA ALA A 218 10.55 13.67 10.95
C ALA A 218 11.74 13.36 10.05
N ALA A 219 12.80 14.16 10.11
CA ALA A 219 14.03 13.94 9.35
C ALA A 219 14.63 12.57 9.64
N MET A 220 14.77 12.18 10.91
CA MET A 220 15.29 10.87 11.32
C MET A 220 14.46 9.69 10.81
N GLN A 221 13.12 9.80 10.86
CA GLN A 221 12.22 8.80 10.30
C GLN A 221 12.34 8.75 8.76
N PHE A 222 12.49 9.91 8.13
CA PHE A 222 12.51 10.08 6.68
C PHE A 222 13.77 9.51 6.01
N ARG A 223 14.92 9.47 6.71
CA ARG A 223 16.20 8.89 6.21
C ARG A 223 16.03 7.54 5.52
N LYS A 224 15.18 6.68 6.09
CA LYS A 224 14.94 5.31 5.60
C LYS A 224 14.21 5.30 4.24
N TYR A 225 13.43 6.34 3.96
CA TYR A 225 12.65 6.49 2.74
C TYR A 225 13.46 7.09 1.60
N LEU A 226 14.43 7.97 1.87
CA LEU A 226 15.32 8.55 0.86
C LEU A 226 15.98 7.47 -0.01
N ALA A 227 16.49 6.42 0.61
CA ALA A 227 17.11 5.30 -0.10
C ALA A 227 16.14 4.55 -1.04
N TRP A 228 14.85 4.53 -0.73
CA TRP A 228 13.83 3.92 -1.57
C TRP A 228 13.34 4.86 -2.68
N ILE A 229 13.14 6.15 -2.37
CA ILE A 229 12.71 7.18 -3.33
C ILE A 229 13.69 7.25 -4.50
N PHE A 230 14.98 7.34 -4.19
CA PHE A 230 16.02 7.47 -5.21
C PHE A 230 16.58 6.13 -5.73
N LYS A 231 15.95 5.00 -5.39
CA LYS A 231 16.34 3.71 -5.94
C LYS A 231 16.26 3.75 -7.47
N GLY A 232 17.33 3.32 -8.15
CA GLY A 232 17.42 3.30 -9.62
C GLY A 232 17.87 4.62 -10.25
N VAL A 233 18.07 5.68 -9.47
CA VAL A 233 18.62 6.95 -10.00
C VAL A 233 20.14 6.78 -10.23
N PRO A 234 20.67 7.11 -11.42
CA PRO A 234 22.10 7.03 -11.70
C PRO A 234 22.93 7.80 -10.67
N ASN A 235 24.09 7.25 -10.29
CA ASN A 235 25.05 7.82 -9.33
C ASN A 235 24.55 8.01 -7.88
N ILE A 236 23.35 7.55 -7.53
CA ILE A 236 22.81 7.72 -6.17
C ILE A 236 23.63 7.02 -5.08
N SER A 237 24.38 5.98 -5.44
CA SER A 237 25.26 5.25 -4.52
C SER A 237 26.33 6.15 -3.89
N ARG A 238 26.75 7.22 -4.57
CA ARG A 238 27.77 8.16 -4.09
C ARG A 238 27.31 8.95 -2.86
N VAL A 239 26.02 9.31 -2.82
CA VAL A 239 25.42 10.12 -1.75
C VAL A 239 24.59 9.30 -0.76
N LYS A 240 24.45 7.98 -0.99
CA LYS A 240 23.60 7.10 -0.17
C LYS A 240 23.99 7.06 1.30
N LYS A 241 25.27 7.25 1.63
CA LYS A 241 25.73 7.34 3.03
C LYS A 241 25.21 8.62 3.71
N GLU A 242 25.15 9.73 2.99
CA GLU A 242 24.66 11.02 3.50
C GLU A 242 23.19 10.96 3.89
N PHE A 243 22.39 10.08 3.26
CA PHE A 243 20.97 9.89 3.60
C PHE A 243 20.77 9.51 5.07
N PHE A 244 21.72 8.77 5.65
CA PHE A 244 21.65 8.32 7.04
C PHE A 244 22.15 9.38 8.04
N MET A 245 22.74 10.47 7.55
CA MET A 245 23.30 11.55 8.35
C MET A 245 22.33 12.72 8.56
N VAL A 246 21.34 12.89 7.67
CA VAL A 246 20.35 13.99 7.64
C VAL A 246 19.64 14.23 8.98
N LYS A 247 19.78 15.38 9.63
CA LYS A 247 19.18 15.66 10.95
C LYS A 247 17.94 16.54 10.91
N ASP A 248 17.73 17.28 9.83
CA ASP A 248 16.68 18.29 9.71
C ASP A 248 16.26 18.48 8.24
N TYR A 249 15.42 19.47 7.98
CA TYR A 249 14.94 19.80 6.64
C TYR A 249 16.06 20.33 5.73
N ASP A 250 16.92 21.19 6.26
CA ASP A 250 18.00 21.82 5.48
C ASP A 250 19.02 20.80 4.99
N ASP A 251 19.33 19.78 5.80
CA ASP A 251 20.15 18.64 5.38
C ASP A 251 19.55 17.91 4.17
N VAL A 252 18.22 17.69 4.16
CA VAL A 252 17.54 17.09 2.98
C VAL A 252 17.62 18.02 1.80
N LYS A 253 17.36 19.31 1.98
CA LYS A 253 17.41 20.32 0.91
C LYS A 253 18.79 20.36 0.25
N ASN A 254 19.85 20.49 1.05
CA ASN A 254 21.24 20.48 0.57
C ASN A 254 21.59 19.18 -0.16
N LEU A 255 21.07 18.05 0.33
CA LEU A 255 21.24 16.76 -0.33
C LEU A 255 20.50 16.67 -1.67
N MET A 256 19.32 17.28 -1.80
CA MET A 256 18.60 17.33 -3.07
C MET A 256 19.38 18.14 -4.13
N GLU A 257 20.08 19.20 -3.73
CA GLU A 257 20.93 20.01 -4.62
C GLU A 257 22.13 19.21 -5.14
N LYS A 258 22.66 18.28 -4.34
CA LYS A 258 23.78 17.39 -4.71
C LYS A 258 23.40 16.25 -5.66
N ILE A 259 22.13 15.82 -5.68
CA ILE A 259 21.64 14.67 -6.46
C ILE A 259 21.44 15.03 -7.92
#